data_AF-A0A8S3B5R7-F1
#
_entry.id   AF-A0A8S3B5R7-F1
#
_cell.length_a   1.000
_cell.length_b   1.000
_cell.length_c   1.000
_cell.angle_alpha   90.00
_cell.angle_beta   90.00
_cell.angle_gamma   90.00
#
_symmetry.space_group_name_H-M   'P 1'
#
loop_
_entity.id
_entity.type
_entity.pdbx_description
1 polymer ?
#
loop_
_entity_poly.entity_id
_entity_poly.type
_entity_poly.pdbx_seq_one_letter_code
_entity_poly.pdbx_strand_id
1 'polypeptide(L)' 'MGEYSKALVFYKKALDIEEKILTSNHPSLAISYSNIGNVYDCIGEHTAALSSHEKA' A
#
# COMPACT_ATOMS: atom_id res chain seq x y z
N MET A 1 7.62 -0.64 -16.14
CA MET A 1 6.24 -0.37 -15.64
C MET A 1 5.48 -1.63 -15.20
N GLY A 2 5.53 -2.77 -15.91
CA GLY A 2 4.65 -3.92 -15.60
C GLY A 2 4.90 -4.66 -14.26
N GLU A 3 6.10 -4.58 -13.68
CA GLU A 3 6.40 -5.24 -12.40
C GLU A 3 5.83 -4.49 -11.19
N TYR A 4 5.77 -3.16 -11.25
CA TYR A 4 5.16 -2.35 -10.20
C TYR A 4 3.65 -2.59 -10.10
N SER A 5 2.95 -2.76 -11.23
CA SER A 5 1.54 -3.12 -11.23
C SER A 5 1.29 -4.49 -10.58
N LYS A 6 2.19 -5.47 -10.80
CA LYS A 6 2.12 -6.76 -10.12
C LYS A 6 2.42 -6.63 -8.62
N ALA A 7 3.45 -5.87 -8.25
CA ALA A 7 3.77 -5.59 -6.85
C ALA A 7 2.59 -4.95 -6.12
N LEU A 8 1.90 -3.99 -6.75
CA LEU A 8 0.71 -3.35 -6.21
C LEU A 8 -0.41 -4.35 -5.90
N VAL A 9 -0.64 -5.33 -6.79
CA VAL A 9 -1.63 -6.39 -6.58
C VAL A 9 -1.28 -7.24 -5.36
N PHE A 10 0.00 -7.60 -5.20
CA PHE A 10 0.44 -8.38 -4.04
C PHE A 10 0.35 -7.59 -2.73
N TYR A 11 0.77 -6.32 -2.72
CA TYR A 11 0.65 -5.47 -1.53
C TYR A 11 -0.80 -5.24 -1.12
N LYS A 12 -1.72 -5.02 -2.07
CA LYS A 12 -3.15 -4.88 -1.77
C LYS A 12 -3.76 -6.17 -1.19
N LYS A 13 -3.34 -7.35 -1.67
CA LYS A 13 -3.77 -8.63 -1.10
C LYS A 13 -3.25 -8.83 0.32
N ALA A 14 -2.00 -8.45 0.59
CA ALA A 14 -1.45 -8.50 1.94
C ALA A 14 -2.21 -7.55 2.88
N LEU A 15 -2.44 -6.31 2.44
CA LEU A 15 -3.20 -5.31 3.20
C LEU A 15 -4.62 -5.80 3.56
N ASP A 16 -5.35 -6.41 2.62
CA ASP A 16 -6.70 -6.94 2.88
C ASP A 16 -6.71 -8.05 3.96
N ILE A 17 -5.64 -8.85 4.04
CA ILE A 17 -5.48 -9.85 5.10
C ILE A 17 -5.14 -9.17 6.43
N GLU A 18 -4.20 -8.22 6.40
CA GLU A 18 -3.77 -7.46 7.58
C GLU A 18 -4.93 -6.68 8.20
N GLU A 19 -5.76 -6.01 7.42
CA GLU A 19 -6.93 -5.24 7.91
C GLU A 19 -7.99 -6.14 8.58
N LYS A 20 -8.05 -7.42 8.23
CA LYS A 20 -8.99 -8.40 8.82
C LYS A 20 -8.49 -8.96 10.15
N ILE A 21 -7.18 -8.97 10.37
CA ILE A 21 -6.55 -9.65 11.50
C ILE A 21 -6.01 -8.65 12.52
N LEU A 22 -5.49 -7.52 12.05
CA LEU A 22 -4.80 -6.53 12.85
C LEU A 22 -5.76 -5.40 13.24
N THR A 23 -5.51 -4.81 14.41
CA THR A 23 -6.20 -3.59 14.82
C THR A 23 -5.73 -2.41 13.97
N SER A 24 -6.59 -1.40 13.81
CA SER A 24 -6.33 -0.25 12.93
C SER A 24 -5.05 0.54 13.23
N ASN A 25 -4.51 0.43 14.44
CA ASN A 25 -3.26 1.10 14.85
C ASN A 25 -2.03 0.18 14.79
N HIS A 26 -2.13 -0.99 14.15
CA HIS A 26 -1.01 -1.91 14.10
C HIS A 26 0.08 -1.40 13.13
N PRO A 27 1.37 -1.35 13.54
CA PRO A 27 2.45 -0.81 12.71
C PRO A 27 2.62 -1.48 11.33
N SER A 28 2.22 -2.75 11.20
CA SER A 28 2.24 -3.44 9.90
C SER A 28 1.33 -2.79 8.86
N LEU A 29 0.16 -2.27 9.26
CA LEU A 29 -0.74 -1.56 8.35
C LEU A 29 -0.06 -0.30 7.80
N ALA A 30 0.65 0.45 8.67
CA ALA A 30 1.41 1.64 8.28
C ALA A 30 2.49 1.32 7.22
N ILE A 31 3.20 0.21 7.42
CA ILE A 31 4.23 -0.26 6.50
C ILE A 31 3.61 -0.67 5.16
N SER A 32 2.50 -1.41 5.17
CA SER A 32 1.79 -1.83 3.96
C SER A 32 1.27 -0.65 3.16
N TYR A 33 0.65 0.34 3.82
CA TYR A 33 0.20 1.58 3.20
C TYR A 33 1.35 2.40 2.59
N SER A 34 2.47 2.52 3.32
CA SER A 34 3.67 3.20 2.83
C SER A 34 4.27 2.53 1.59
N ASN A 35 4.34 1.20 1.58
CA ASN A 35 4.85 0.43 0.44
C ASN A 35 3.95 0.58 -0.79
N ILE A 36 2.62 0.59 -0.60
CA ILE A 36 1.66 0.86 -1.67
C ILE A 36 1.84 2.27 -2.23
N GLY A 37 2.05 3.26 -1.36
CA GLY A 37 2.32 4.64 -1.76
C GLY A 37 3.57 4.77 -2.63
N ASN A 38 4.68 4.17 -2.22
CA ASN A 38 5.92 4.14 -2.98
C ASN A 38 5.74 3.49 -4.37
N VAL A 39 4.93 2.42 -4.45
CA VAL A 39 4.65 1.76 -5.73
C VAL A 39 3.81 2.66 -6.64
N TYR A 40 2.84 3.40 -6.10
CA TYR A 40 2.07 4.38 -6.85
C TYR A 40 2.94 5.52 -7.40
N ASP A 41 3.89 6.03 -6.61
CA ASP A 41 4.87 7.01 -7.09
C ASP A 41 5.72 6.45 -8.23
N CYS A 42 6.16 5.19 -8.13
CA CYS A 42 6.94 4.54 -9.18
C CYS A 42 6.18 4.35 -10.51
N ILE A 43 4.85 4.35 -10.48
CA ILE A 43 4.01 4.26 -11.69
C ILE A 43 3.45 5.62 -12.14
N GLY A 44 3.79 6.71 -11.44
CA GLY A 44 3.36 8.08 -11.77
C GLY A 44 1.98 8.46 -11.23
N GLU A 45 1.39 7.64 -10.35
CA GLU A 45 0.06 7.85 -9.77
C GLU A 45 0.17 8.60 -8.43
N HIS A 46 0.67 9.83 -8.46
CA HIS A 46 1.02 10.61 -7.27
C HIS A 46 -0.16 10.90 -6.33
N THR A 47 -1.38 11.01 -6.86
CA THR A 47 -2.59 11.19 -6.06
C THR A 47 -2.92 9.95 -5.23
N ALA A 48 -2.77 8.76 -5.82
CA ALA A 48 -2.94 7.49 -5.13
C ALA A 48 -1.80 7.23 -4.13
N ALA A 49 -0.59 7.69 -4.44
CA ALA A 49 0.55 7.64 -3.53
C ALA A 49 0.27 8.46 -2.26
N LEU A 50 -0.13 9.73 -2.41
CA LEU A 50 -0.44 10.61 -1.29
C LEU A 50 -1.54 10.03 -0.39
N SER A 51 -2.64 9.55 -0.97
CA SER A 51 -3.73 8.93 -0.21
C SER A 51 -3.28 7.67 0.55
N SER A 52 -2.32 6.93 -0.01
CA SER A 52 -1.74 5.76 0.68
C SER A 52 -0.84 6.18 1.84
N HIS A 53 -0.05 7.25 1.68
CA HIS A 53 0.78 7.79 2.76
C HIS A 53 -0.02 8.45 3.88
N GLU A 54 -1.20 9.01 3.60
CA GLU A 54 -2.10 9.54 4.63
C GLU A 54 -2.72 8.44 5.51
N LYS A 55 -2.83 7.22 4.99
CA LYS A 55 -3.35 6.05 5.70
C LYS A 55 -2.28 5.26 6.44
N ALA A 56 -0.99 5.54 6.16
CA ALA A 56 0.14 4.92 6.82
C ALA A 56 0.34 5.52 8.20
#